data_AF-A0A227J663-F1
#
_entry.id   AF-A0A227J663-F1
#
_cell.length_a   1.000
_cell.length_b   1.000
_cell.length_c   1.000
_cell.angle_alpha   90.00
_cell.angle_beta   90.00
_cell.angle_gamma   90.00
#
_symmetry.space_group_name_H-M   'P 1'
#
loop_
_entity.id
_entity.type
_entity.pdbx_description
1 polymer ?
#
loop_
_entity_poly.entity_id
_entity_poly.type
_entity_poly.pdbx_seq_one_letter_code
_entity_poly.pdbx_strand_id
1 'polypeptide(L)' 'GTVVGMIQVFDILAVTGTGSPRAMASGISKATIPTLAGMVASLSGLFFSSRLDHLAKVTTQKLEDKLKHIA' A
#
# COMPACT_ATOMS: atom_id res chain seq x y z
N GLY A 1 1.03 7.79 -7.49
CA GLY A 1 1.56 8.79 -6.54
C GLY A 1 2.96 9.22 -6.92
N THR A 2 3.93 8.30 -6.84
CA THR A 2 5.35 8.55 -7.10
C THR A 2 5.62 9.17 -8.47
N VAL A 3 5.03 8.64 -9.54
CA VAL A 3 5.18 9.18 -10.90
C VAL A 3 4.67 10.62 -11.00
N VAL A 4 3.52 10.92 -10.40
CA VAL A 4 2.96 12.28 -10.35
C VAL A 4 3.87 13.24 -9.58
N GLY A 5 4.46 12.78 -8.46
CA GLY A 5 5.44 13.57 -7.70
C GLY A 5 6.71 13.86 -8.51
N MET A 6 7.19 12.89 -9.29
CA MET A 6 8.35 13.10 -10.17
C MET A 6 8.05 14.01 -11.37
N ILE A 7 6.82 14.00 -11.90
CA ILE A 7 6.41 14.98 -12.93
C ILE A 7 6.51 16.41 -12.38
N GLN A 8 6.06 16.65 -11.15
CA GLN A 8 6.18 17.97 -10.53
C GLN A 8 7.65 18.41 -10.34
N VAL A 9 8.58 17.48 -10.09
CA VAL A 9 10.02 17.78 -10.02
C VAL A 9 10.53 18.25 -11.38
N PHE A 10 10.09 17.62 -12.47
CA PHE A 10 10.45 18.04 -13.83
C PHE A 10 9.86 19.40 -14.20
N ASP A 11 8.64 19.71 -13.78
CA ASP A 11 8.03 21.03 -14.00
C ASP A 11 8.84 22.13 -13.29
N ILE A 12 9.28 21.87 -12.04
CA ILE A 12 10.14 22.80 -11.29
C ILE A 12 11.49 22.99 -11.98
N LEU A 13 12.09 21.91 -12.49
CA LEU A 13 13.33 21.97 -13.28
C LEU A 13 13.15 22.77 -14.57
N ALA A 14 12.02 22.64 -15.26
CA ALA A 14 11.74 23.38 -16.49
C ALA A 14 11.61 24.89 -16.24
N VAL A 15 11.04 25.29 -15.10
CA VAL A 15 10.83 26.72 -14.76
C VAL A 15 12.05 27.36 -14.11
N THR A 16 12.73 26.64 -13.21
CA THR A 16 13.80 27.20 -12.36
C THR A 16 15.20 26.69 -12.72
N GLY A 17 15.32 25.80 -13.71
CA GLY A 17 16.55 25.10 -14.02
C GLY A 17 17.03 24.28 -12.82
N THR A 18 18.35 24.11 -12.69
CA THR A 18 18.99 23.47 -11.53
C THR A 18 19.17 24.43 -10.33
N GLY A 19 18.61 25.66 -10.41
CA GLY A 19 18.84 26.74 -9.45
C GLY A 19 18.14 26.59 -8.09
N SER A 20 17.21 25.63 -7.94
CA SER A 20 16.53 25.38 -6.65
C SER A 20 16.57 23.91 -6.22
N PRO A 21 17.72 23.43 -5.69
CA PRO A 21 17.86 22.08 -5.16
C PRO A 21 16.85 21.76 -4.06
N ARG A 22 16.42 22.78 -3.30
CA ARG A 22 15.44 22.64 -2.21
C ARG A 22 14.04 22.30 -2.72
N ALA A 23 13.62 22.96 -3.81
CA ALA A 23 12.34 22.66 -4.44
C ALA A 23 12.34 21.26 -5.07
N MET A 24 13.45 20.86 -5.71
CA MET A 24 13.64 19.50 -6.21
C MET A 24 13.57 18.45 -5.08
N ALA A 25 14.28 18.68 -3.97
CA ALA A 25 14.28 17.77 -2.82
C ALA A 25 12.87 17.60 -2.23
N SER A 26 12.08 18.68 -2.15
CA SER A 26 10.69 18.63 -1.71
C SER A 26 9.82 17.79 -2.67
N GLY A 27 9.99 17.95 -3.99
CA GLY A 27 9.23 17.16 -4.97
C GLY A 27 9.60 15.66 -4.94
N ILE A 28 10.88 15.33 -4.77
CA ILE A 28 11.33 13.94 -4.62
C ILE A 28 10.77 13.34 -3.32
N SER A 29 10.81 14.07 -2.21
CA SER A 29 10.21 13.62 -0.95
C SER A 29 8.69 13.40 -1.07
N LYS A 30 7.98 14.26 -1.80
CA LYS A 30 6.57 14.04 -2.12
C LYS A 30 6.35 12.78 -2.97
N ALA A 31 7.30 12.39 -3.80
CA ALA A 31 7.22 11.16 -4.56
C ALA A 31 7.43 9.89 -3.70
N THR A 32 8.20 9.96 -2.61
CA THR A 32 8.47 8.80 -1.75
C THR A 32 7.32 8.47 -0.78
N ILE A 33 6.56 9.48 -0.33
CA ILE A 33 5.43 9.28 0.60
C ILE A 33 4.38 8.30 0.03
N PRO A 34 3.88 8.44 -1.21
CA PRO A 34 2.95 7.48 -1.79
C PRO A 34 3.49 6.06 -1.90
N THR A 35 4.80 5.90 -2.14
CA THR A 35 5.43 4.56 -2.20
C THR A 35 5.34 3.87 -0.84
N LEU A 36 5.70 4.59 0.22
CA LEU A 36 5.62 4.08 1.59
C LEU A 36 4.16 3.81 1.98
N ALA A 37 3.25 4.74 1.67
CA ALA A 37 1.83 4.57 1.94
C ALA A 37 1.24 3.35 1.22
N GLY A 38 1.61 3.12 -0.04
CA GLY A 38 1.16 1.97 -0.81
C GLY A 38 1.65 0.64 -0.23
N MET A 39 2.91 0.57 0.22
CA MET A 39 3.43 -0.62 0.88
C MET A 39 2.73 -0.88 2.22
N VAL A 40 2.51 0.15 3.04
CA VAL A 40 1.78 0.02 4.32
C VAL A 40 0.36 -0.49 4.08
N ALA A 41 -0.38 0.13 3.15
CA ALA A 41 -1.74 -0.28 2.82
C ALA A 41 -1.79 -1.74 2.31
N SER A 42 -0.85 -2.13 1.46
CA SER A 42 -0.79 -3.49 0.90
C SER A 42 -0.47 -4.53 1.96
N LEU A 43 0.53 -4.29 2.80
CA LEU A 43 0.92 -5.20 3.87
C LEU A 43 -0.19 -5.35 4.93
N SER A 44 -0.83 -4.24 5.30
CA SER A 44 -2.00 -4.29 6.19
C SER A 44 -3.16 -5.06 5.56
N GLY A 45 -3.47 -4.84 4.28
CA GLY A 45 -4.51 -5.57 3.57
C GLY A 45 -4.26 -7.09 3.52
N LEU A 46 -3.02 -7.50 3.23
CA LEU A 46 -2.63 -8.91 3.24
C LEU A 46 -2.74 -9.54 4.62
N PHE A 47 -2.38 -8.81 5.68
CA PHE A 47 -2.54 -9.29 7.05
C PHE A 47 -4.01 -9.58 7.37
N PHE A 48 -4.91 -8.67 7.05
CA PHE A 48 -6.35 -8.87 7.24
C PHE A 48 -6.90 -10.00 6.39
N SER A 49 -6.52 -10.10 5.12
CA SER A 49 -6.94 -11.18 4.23
C SER A 49 -6.56 -12.55 4.81
N SER A 50 -5.30 -12.71 5.23
CA SER A 50 -4.82 -13.96 5.83
C SER A 50 -5.57 -14.33 7.10
N ARG A 51 -5.89 -13.34 7.95
CA ARG A 51 -6.66 -13.56 9.19
C ARG A 51 -8.09 -14.01 8.88
N LEU A 52 -8.75 -13.37 7.92
CA LEU A 52 -10.10 -13.74 7.50
C LEU A 52 -10.13 -15.15 6.88
N ASP A 53 -9.17 -15.48 6.02
CA ASP A 53 -9.07 -16.82 5.43
C ASP A 53 -8.85 -17.90 6.50
N HIS A 54 -8.02 -17.63 7.50
CA HIS A 54 -7.82 -18.54 8.61
C HIS A 54 -9.10 -18.75 9.43
N LEU A 55 -9.81 -17.66 9.76
CA LEU A 55 -11.08 -17.73 10.49
C LEU A 55 -12.16 -18.46 9.70
N ALA A 56 -12.24 -18.22 8.39
CA ALA A 56 -13.16 -18.92 7.50
C ALA A 56 -12.88 -20.42 7.50
N LYS A 57 -11.62 -20.84 7.33
CA LYS A 57 -11.22 -22.26 7.38
C LYS A 57 -11.59 -22.93 8.70
N VAL A 58 -11.27 -22.31 9.83
CA VAL A 58 -11.60 -22.86 11.16
C VAL A 58 -13.11 -22.98 11.36
N THR A 59 -13.88 -21.98 10.90
CA THR A 59 -15.35 -22.02 11.00
C THR A 59 -15.94 -23.13 10.15
N THR A 60 -15.45 -23.30 8.92
CA THR A 60 -15.89 -24.37 8.02
C THR A 60 -15.56 -25.75 8.58
N GLN A 61 -14.35 -25.94 9.13
CA GLN A 61 -13.98 -27.21 9.79
C GLN A 61 -14.91 -27.52 10.96
N LYS A 62 -15.18 -26.54 11.84
CA LYS A 62 -16.11 -26.72 12.96
C LYS A 62 -17.53 -27.05 12.51
N LEU A 63 -17.98 -26.49 11.38
CA LEU A 63 -19.28 -26.79 10.81
C LEU A 63 -19.33 -28.22 10.26
N GLU A 64 -18.28 -28.64 9.56
CA GLU A 64 -18.14 -30.00 9.04
C GLU A 64 -18.14 -31.04 10.18
N ASP A 65 -17.40 -30.79 11.25
CA ASP A 65 -17.35 -31.66 12.43
C ASP A 65 -18.73 -31.79 13.11
N LYS A 66 -19.48 -30.68 13.22
CA LYS A 66 -20.85 -30.71 13.77
C LYS A 66 -21.82 -31.48 12.89
N LEU A 67 -21.74 -31.33 11.57
CA LEU A 67 -22.61 -32.05 10.64
C LEU A 67 -22.35 -33.56 10.68
N LYS A 68 -21.08 -33.99 10.76
CA LYS A 68 -20.70 -35.40 10.87
C LYS A 68 -21.15 -36.06 12.18
N HIS A 69 -21.40 -35.29 13.23
CA HIS A 69 -21.81 -35.84 14.52
C HIS A 69 -23.34 -35.93 14.70
N ILE A 70 -24.12 -35.28 13.83
CA ILE A 70 -25.59 -35.26 13.86
C ILE A 70 -26.21 -36.29 12.91
N ALA A 71 -25.47 -36.73 11.88
CA ALA A 71 -25.83 -37.84 10.99
C ALA A 71 -25.42 -39.19 11.56
#